data_AF-A0A1J0TSW7-F1
#
_entry.id   AF-A0A1J0TSW7-F1
#
_cell.length_a   1.000
_cell.length_b   1.000
_cell.length_c   1.000
_cell.angle_alpha   90.00
_cell.angle_beta   90.00
_cell.angle_gamma   90.00
#
_symmetry.space_group_name_H-M   'P 1'
#
loop_
_entity.id
_entity.type
_entity.pdbx_description
1 polymer ?
#
loop_
_entity_poly.entity_id
_entity_poly.type
_entity_poly.pdbx_seq_one_letter_code
_entity_poly.pdbx_strand_id
1 'polypeptide(L)' 'MHKYAWAPFGGGAHRCLGMHFSGAEIKTVLHHLLLRFRWHVPADYVAPMNFTSLPFPNDGGRSTSFRGDRA' A
#
# COMPACT_ATOMS: atom_id res chain seq x y z
N MET A 1 -19.29 -11.61 14.62
CA MET A 1 -18.49 -10.50 14.04
C MET A 1 -17.92 -9.66 15.17
N HIS A 2 -16.60 -9.49 15.26
CA HIS A 2 -15.96 -8.68 16.31
C HIS A 2 -15.85 -7.21 15.90
N LYS A 3 -16.12 -6.26 16.80
CA LYS A 3 -16.20 -4.82 16.48
C LYS A 3 -14.90 -4.21 15.92
N TYR A 4 -13.77 -4.87 16.15
CA TYR A 4 -12.45 -4.47 15.66
C TYR A 4 -11.85 -5.46 14.67
N ALA A 5 -12.67 -6.26 13.97
CA ALA A 5 -12.19 -7.14 12.92
C ALA A 5 -11.46 -6.39 11.79
N TRP A 6 -11.77 -5.10 11.59
CA TRP A 6 -11.07 -4.22 10.66
C TRP A 6 -10.78 -2.86 11.31
N ALA A 7 -9.62 -2.74 11.94
CA ALA A 7 -9.16 -1.51 12.60
C ALA A 7 -7.67 -1.21 12.33
N PRO A 8 -7.24 -1.08 11.05
CA PRO A 8 -5.82 -0.91 10.70
C PRO A 8 -5.21 0.42 11.19
N PHE A 9 -6.05 1.37 11.60
CA PHE A 9 -5.64 2.67 12.16
C PHE A 9 -5.98 2.82 13.65
N GLY A 10 -6.29 1.71 14.34
CA GLY A 10 -6.75 1.71 15.73
C GLY A 10 -8.24 2.10 15.88
N GLY A 11 -8.68 2.29 17.13
CA GLY A 11 -10.07 2.55 17.48
C GLY A 11 -10.25 3.45 18.70
N GLY A 12 -11.47 3.95 18.90
CA GLY A 12 -11.79 4.86 20.01
C GLY A 12 -11.15 6.25 19.86
N ALA A 13 -10.93 6.92 20.98
CA ALA A 13 -10.41 8.29 21.03
C ALA A 13 -8.94 8.42 20.56
N HIS A 14 -8.20 7.33 20.52
CA HIS A 14 -6.78 7.29 20.13
C HIS A 14 -6.57 6.68 18.74
N ARG A 15 -7.58 6.71 17.87
CA ARG A 15 -7.44 6.33 16.46
C ARG A 15 -6.48 7.30 15.76
N CYS A 16 -5.71 6.80 14.79
CA CYS A 16 -4.82 7.63 13.97
C CYS A 16 -5.58 8.83 13.38
N LEU A 17 -5.12 10.04 13.73
CA LEU A 17 -5.66 11.30 13.23
C LEU A 17 -5.58 11.39 11.70
N GLY A 18 -4.54 10.78 11.12
CA GLY A 18 -4.28 10.77 9.68
C GLY A 18 -5.15 9.80 8.87
N MET A 19 -6.05 9.01 9.46
CA MET A 19 -6.82 7.96 8.75
C MET A 19 -7.51 8.48 7.48
N HIS A 20 -8.14 9.65 7.55
CA HIS A 20 -8.86 10.21 6.41
C HIS A 20 -7.93 10.86 5.39
N PHE A 21 -6.88 11.53 5.87
CA PHE A 21 -5.86 12.14 5.02
C PHE A 21 -5.11 11.07 4.22
N SER A 22 -4.56 10.06 4.88
CA SER A 22 -3.83 8.96 4.22
C SER A 22 -4.73 8.20 3.25
N GLY A 23 -6.01 8.04 3.60
CA GLY A 23 -7.01 7.45 2.71
C GLY A 23 -7.21 8.23 1.41
N ALA A 24 -7.22 9.56 1.46
CA ALA A 24 -7.32 10.41 0.27
C ALA A 24 -6.00 10.43 -0.52
N GLU A 25 -4.87 10.53 0.19
CA GLU A 25 -3.53 10.56 -0.38
C GLU A 25 -3.22 9.28 -1.18
N ILE A 26 -3.37 8.11 -0.55
CA ILE A 26 -3.12 6.81 -1.21
C ILE A 26 -4.02 6.62 -2.42
N LYS A 27 -5.31 6.99 -2.33
CA LYS A 27 -6.23 6.90 -3.47
C LYS A 27 -5.80 7.80 -4.62
N THR A 28 -5.32 9.00 -4.33
CA THR A 28 -4.86 9.95 -5.36
C THR A 28 -3.63 9.41 -6.08
N VAL A 29 -2.64 8.90 -5.33
CA VAL A 29 -1.45 8.26 -5.91
C VAL A 29 -1.87 7.05 -6.76
N LEU A 30 -2.69 6.16 -6.21
CA LEU A 30 -3.18 4.96 -6.92
C LEU A 30 -3.97 5.31 -8.18
N HIS A 31 -4.78 6.37 -8.17
CA HIS A 31 -5.53 6.81 -9.34
C HIS A 31 -4.60 7.13 -10.51
N HIS A 32 -3.56 7.93 -10.29
CA HIS A 32 -2.60 8.26 -11.34
C HIS A 32 -1.75 7.07 -11.77
N LEU A 33 -1.37 6.24 -10.81
CA LEU A 33 -0.60 5.03 -11.04
C LEU A 33 -1.35 4.02 -11.93
N LEU A 34 -2.61 3.75 -11.63
CA LEU A 34 -3.44 2.78 -12.37
C LEU A 34 -3.81 3.24 -13.78
N LEU A 35 -3.94 4.55 -14.00
CA LEU A 35 -4.29 5.10 -15.32
C LEU A 35 -3.12 5.21 -16.28
N ARG A 36 -1.89 5.27 -15.77
CA ARG A 36 -0.71 5.66 -16.57
C ARG A 36 0.35 4.57 -16.65
N PHE A 37 0.24 3.50 -15.87
CA PHE A 37 1.26 2.48 -15.79
C PHE A 37 0.66 1.07 -15.84
N ARG A 38 1.41 0.19 -16.51
CA ARG A 38 1.22 -1.26 -16.43
C ARG A 38 2.30 -1.84 -15.54
N TRP A 39 1.86 -2.67 -14.60
CA TRP A 39 2.74 -3.32 -13.63
C TRP A 39 2.81 -4.80 -13.87
N HIS A 40 3.99 -5.36 -13.66
CA HIS A 40 4.20 -6.79 -13.66
C HIS A 40 5.06 -7.17 -12.46
N VAL A 41 4.61 -8.21 -11.75
CA VAL A 41 5.29 -8.84 -10.63
C VAL A 41 5.46 -10.31 -11.00
N PRO A 42 6.66 -10.91 -10.85
CA PRO A 42 6.86 -12.34 -11.08
C PRO A 42 5.88 -13.18 -10.26
N ALA A 43 5.36 -14.26 -10.85
CA ALA A 43 4.33 -15.09 -10.22
C ALA A 43 4.84 -15.82 -8.96
N ASP A 44 6.15 -16.07 -8.90
CA ASP A 44 6.86 -16.72 -7.80
C ASP A 44 7.42 -15.70 -6.78
N TYR A 45 7.16 -14.40 -6.96
CA TYR A 45 7.66 -13.38 -6.06
C TYR A 45 7.01 -13.48 -4.67
N VAL A 46 7.85 -13.68 -3.66
CA VAL A 46 7.48 -13.58 -2.24
C VAL A 46 8.16 -12.35 -1.67
N ALA A 47 7.36 -11.38 -1.22
CA ALA A 47 7.89 -10.15 -0.66
C ALA A 47 8.69 -10.41 0.63
N PRO A 48 9.99 -10.06 0.67
CA PRO A 48 10.81 -10.22 1.88
C PRO A 48 10.46 -9.13 2.89
N MET A 49 9.44 -9.38 3.71
CA MET A 49 8.91 -8.40 4.65
C MET A 49 9.85 -8.16 5.83
N ASN A 50 10.10 -6.88 6.13
CA ASN A 50 10.70 -6.40 7.36
C ASN A 50 9.60 -5.93 8.31
N PHE A 51 9.72 -6.28 9.60
CA PHE A 51 8.74 -5.98 10.65
C PHE A 51 9.30 -5.16 11.81
N THR A 52 10.50 -4.57 11.68
CA THR A 52 11.14 -3.82 12.77
C THR A 52 10.32 -2.62 13.21
N SER A 53 9.68 -1.90 12.28
CA SER A 53 8.86 -0.71 12.60
C SER A 53 7.42 -0.86 12.11
N LEU A 54 7.26 -0.96 10.79
CA LEU A 54 6.01 -1.29 10.12
C LEU A 54 6.31 -2.40 9.11
N PRO A 55 5.33 -3.23 8.72
CA PRO A 55 5.54 -4.20 7.65
C PRO A 55 5.86 -3.47 6.33
N PHE A 56 7.07 -3.67 5.80
CA PHE A 56 7.44 -3.21 4.46
C PHE A 56 8.36 -4.21 3.75
N PRO A 57 8.32 -4.34 2.40
CA PRO A 57 9.27 -5.17 1.66
C PRO A 57 10.70 -4.60 1.74
N ASN A 58 11.68 -5.42 2.14
CA ASN A 58 13.08 -4.99 2.26
C ASN A 58 13.82 -4.88 0.91
N ASP A 59 13.21 -5.38 -0.17
CA ASP A 59 13.76 -5.35 -1.52
C ASP A 59 13.56 -3.99 -2.22
N GLY A 60 12.85 -3.05 -1.58
CA GLY A 60 12.55 -1.73 -2.13
C GLY A 60 11.58 -1.77 -3.32
N GLY A 61 10.81 -2.86 -3.49
CA GLY A 61 9.86 -3.00 -4.59
C GLY A 61 10.50 -3.30 -5.95
N ARG A 62 11.80 -3.64 -5.98
CA ARG A 62 12.55 -3.94 -7.22
C ARG A 62 11.95 -5.07 -8.05
N SER A 63 11.24 -5.98 -7.41
CA SER A 63 10.56 -7.09 -8.08
C SER A 63 9.33 -6.67 -8.88
N THR A 64 8.84 -5.43 -8.68
CA THR A 64 7.73 -4.85 -9.45
C THR A 64 8.27 -3.99 -10.57
N SER A 65 7.98 -4.36 -11.82
CA SER A 65 8.34 -3.54 -12.99
C SER A 65 7.19 -2.60 -13.36
N PHE A 66 7.53 -1.35 -13.69
CA PHE A 66 6.59 -0.30 -14.09
C PHE A 66 6.87 0.11 -15.53
N ARG A 67 5.89 -0.04 -16.40
CA ARG A 67 5.94 0.49 -17.77
C ARG A 67 4.91 1.59 -17.89
N GLY A 68 5.36 2.81 -18.18
CA GLY A 68 4.44 3.90 -18.50
C GLY A 68 3.77 3.64 -19.85
N ASP A 69 2.45 3.74 -19.88
CA ASP A 69 1.72 3.81 -21.15
C ASP A 69 2.06 5.19 -21.73
N ARG A 70 2.89 5.22 -22.78
CA ARG A 70 3.23 6.48 -23.47
C ARG A 70 1.92 7.07 -23.99
N ALA A 71 1.69 8.34 -23.66
CA ALA A 71 0.66 9.14 -24.31
C ALA A 71 0.94 9.22 -25.82
#